data_AF-A0A518GAD0-F1
#
_entry.id   AF-A0A518GAD0-F1
#
_cell.length_a   1.000
_cell.length_b   1.000
_cell.length_c   1.000
_cell.angle_alpha   90.00
_cell.angle_beta   90.00
_cell.angle_gamma   90.00
#
_symmetry.space_group_name_H-M   'P 1'
#
loop_
_entity.id
_entity.type
_entity.pdbx_description
1 polymer ?
#
loop_
_entity_poly.entity_id
_entity_poly.type
_entity_poly.pdbx_seq_one_letter_code
_entity_poly.pdbx_strand_id
1 'polypeptide(L)'
;MVFMQSLIVWTFALSLCLTPSLGRRIHAQQAPYDNAPQVDAPYYRVRYEGSQEEGKLVYPVAFTIWIPANVERLRGVVVHQHGCGEGSCLSGQTGAFDLHWQALASKHACGLLSPVYEQPDGADCQRWCDPRHGSDAAFQTALSDLGKLSGHPELSEVPWALWGHSGGGHWAGGMLLLHPERVAAAWLRSGVPLLKAEEGRDIKPHQLSKAALSVPMMCNLGTQEGVTVTDGRFSGVWPANQQFFRSVRSGGGLIGVAIDPLTSHECGNQRYLAIPWFDACLLARLPDAPDQALKALSPVSGWLANFPALAPTANESVHPVPAREFSGNIAESIWLPSQSIATAWTEYTNDTNVSDVTPPPEPATSACKRSN
;
A
#
# COMPACT_ATOMS: atom_id res chain seq x y z
N MET A 1 58.68 48.48 -61.61
CA MET A 1 58.93 48.95 -60.22
C MET A 1 57.58 49.06 -59.51
N VAL A 2 57.52 48.67 -58.22
CA VAL A 2 56.86 49.38 -57.09
C VAL A 2 55.54 50.11 -57.41
N PHE A 3 54.38 49.92 -56.77
CA PHE A 3 53.89 49.18 -55.58
C PHE A 3 52.33 49.08 -55.74
N MET A 4 51.47 48.51 -54.89
CA MET A 4 51.54 47.91 -53.54
C MET A 4 50.43 46.82 -53.43
N GLN A 5 50.33 46.10 -52.32
CA GLN A 5 49.12 45.34 -51.91
C GLN A 5 48.67 45.82 -50.53
N SER A 6 47.35 45.87 -50.29
CA SER A 6 46.77 46.10 -48.96
C SER A 6 45.92 44.89 -48.56
N LEU A 7 46.43 44.03 -47.67
CA LEU A 7 45.63 43.04 -46.97
C LEU A 7 45.04 43.65 -45.70
N ILE A 8 43.72 43.51 -45.51
CA ILE A 8 43.04 43.85 -44.27
C ILE A 8 43.03 42.60 -43.38
N VAL A 9 43.67 42.69 -42.21
CA VAL A 9 43.62 41.64 -41.18
C VAL A 9 42.42 41.90 -40.27
N TRP A 10 41.47 40.97 -40.25
CA TRP A 10 40.39 40.96 -39.27
C TRP A 10 40.77 40.06 -38.08
N THR A 11 40.97 40.66 -36.92
CA THR A 11 41.14 39.95 -35.65
C THR A 11 39.79 39.44 -35.14
N PHE A 12 39.62 38.11 -35.07
CA PHE A 12 38.48 37.51 -34.38
C PHE A 12 38.66 37.62 -32.86
N ALA A 13 37.78 38.38 -32.21
CA ALA A 13 37.64 38.34 -30.75
C ALA A 13 36.86 37.08 -30.35
N LEU A 14 37.51 36.17 -29.64
CA LEU A 14 36.88 34.93 -29.16
C LEU A 14 35.99 35.24 -27.95
N SER A 15 34.69 35.41 -28.18
CA SER A 15 33.73 35.63 -27.09
C SER A 15 33.53 34.34 -26.30
N LEU A 16 33.94 34.34 -25.03
CA LEU A 16 33.84 33.20 -24.14
C LEU A 16 32.38 33.03 -23.68
N CYS A 17 31.60 32.22 -24.41
CA CYS A 17 30.24 31.87 -23.99
C CYS A 17 30.27 31.06 -22.69
N LEU A 18 30.02 31.73 -21.55
CA LEU A 18 29.65 31.03 -20.31
C LEU A 18 28.34 30.28 -20.55
N THR A 19 28.42 28.96 -20.68
CA THR A 19 27.25 28.09 -20.55
C THR A 19 26.76 28.17 -19.10
N PRO A 20 25.51 28.57 -18.84
CA PRO A 20 24.96 28.47 -17.50
C PRO A 20 24.85 26.98 -17.16
N SER A 21 25.58 26.54 -16.15
CA SER A 21 25.39 25.21 -15.59
C SER A 21 23.96 25.13 -15.07
N LEU A 22 23.15 24.22 -15.64
CA LEU A 22 21.88 23.81 -15.01
C LEU A 22 22.23 23.05 -13.73
N GLY A 23 22.48 23.79 -12.66
CA GLY A 23 22.50 23.22 -11.32
C GLY A 23 21.16 22.54 -11.08
N ARG A 24 21.18 21.24 -10.77
CA ARG A 24 20.03 20.56 -10.18
C ARG A 24 19.64 21.36 -8.94
N ARG A 25 18.53 22.09 -9.02
CA ARG A 25 17.90 22.68 -7.83
C ARG A 25 17.38 21.50 -7.01
N ILE A 26 18.15 21.12 -6.00
CA ILE A 26 17.65 20.29 -4.90
C ILE A 26 16.66 21.19 -4.17
N HIS A 27 15.36 21.00 -4.40
CA HIS A 27 14.37 21.70 -3.62
C HIS A 27 14.24 20.96 -2.29
N ALA A 28 14.41 21.69 -1.19
CA ALA A 28 14.10 21.14 0.11
C ALA A 28 12.61 20.82 0.18
N GLN A 29 12.26 19.79 0.96
CA GLN A 29 10.88 19.47 1.28
C GLN A 29 10.22 20.71 1.91
N GLN A 30 9.03 21.08 1.45
CA GLN A 30 8.35 22.30 1.89
C GLN A 30 7.42 22.01 3.06
N ALA A 31 7.13 23.03 3.88
CA ALA A 31 6.15 22.92 4.94
C ALA A 31 4.78 22.47 4.39
N PRO A 32 4.04 21.61 5.11
CA PRO A 32 4.35 21.10 6.46
C PRO A 32 5.26 19.87 6.49
N TYR A 33 5.72 19.39 5.34
CA TYR A 33 6.45 18.11 5.22
C TYR A 33 7.94 18.22 5.58
N ASP A 34 8.45 19.43 5.76
CA ASP A 34 9.86 19.80 6.00
C ASP A 34 10.48 19.23 7.29
N ASN A 35 9.65 18.72 8.21
CA ASN A 35 10.06 18.19 9.52
C ASN A 35 9.95 16.65 9.63
N ALA A 36 10.15 15.93 8.52
CA ALA A 36 10.11 14.46 8.49
C ALA A 36 11.16 13.82 9.42
N PRO A 37 10.88 12.64 10.03
CA PRO A 37 11.83 11.94 10.88
C PRO A 37 13.18 11.72 10.20
N GLN A 38 14.27 11.88 10.94
CA GLN A 38 15.62 11.60 10.44
C GLN A 38 15.77 10.12 10.05
N VAL A 39 16.64 9.87 9.07
CA VAL A 39 16.82 8.56 8.45
C VAL A 39 18.30 8.23 8.40
N ASP A 40 18.67 7.27 9.24
CA ASP A 40 19.93 6.55 9.24
C ASP A 40 19.63 5.05 9.24
N ALA A 41 20.59 4.20 8.86
CA ALA A 41 20.44 2.75 8.88
C ALA A 41 19.93 2.27 10.26
N PRO A 42 18.89 1.40 10.33
CA PRO A 42 18.34 0.54 9.28
C PRO A 42 17.25 1.16 8.38
N TYR A 43 17.07 2.49 8.40
CA TYR A 43 16.15 3.20 7.53
C TYR A 43 16.86 3.82 6.33
N TYR A 44 16.16 3.89 5.19
CA TYR A 44 16.65 4.50 3.96
C TYR A 44 15.53 5.33 3.31
N ARG A 45 15.88 6.47 2.69
CA ARG A 45 14.91 7.38 2.07
C ARG A 45 15.41 7.92 0.74
N VAL A 46 14.51 7.95 -0.24
CA VAL A 46 14.65 8.69 -1.51
C VAL A 46 13.49 9.67 -1.65
N ARG A 47 13.70 10.80 -2.32
CA ARG A 47 12.65 11.79 -2.62
C ARG A 47 12.75 12.21 -4.08
N TYR A 48 11.59 12.35 -4.73
CA TYR A 48 11.45 12.83 -6.10
C TYR A 48 10.57 14.08 -6.13
N GLU A 49 10.90 15.03 -7.00
CA GLU A 49 10.04 16.21 -7.24
C GLU A 49 8.83 15.84 -8.11
N GLY A 50 7.74 16.58 -7.93
CA GLY A 50 6.59 16.51 -8.84
C GLY A 50 6.92 17.07 -10.22
N SER A 51 6.25 16.56 -11.26
CA SER A 51 6.37 17.04 -12.64
C SER A 51 5.01 17.45 -13.22
N GLN A 52 5.02 18.46 -14.09
CA GLN A 52 3.83 18.90 -14.84
C GLN A 52 3.70 18.20 -16.20
N GLU A 53 4.60 17.27 -16.52
CA GLU A 53 4.51 16.46 -17.74
C GLU A 53 3.37 15.44 -17.65
N GLU A 54 2.69 15.21 -18.77
CA GLU A 54 1.57 14.25 -18.84
C GLU A 54 2.02 12.83 -18.46
N GLY A 55 1.21 12.14 -17.66
CA GLY A 55 1.50 10.79 -17.16
C GLY A 55 2.56 10.72 -16.04
N LYS A 56 3.22 11.82 -15.68
CA LYS A 56 4.11 11.87 -14.51
C LYS A 56 3.37 12.32 -13.25
N LEU A 57 3.91 11.91 -12.12
CA LEU A 57 3.40 12.27 -10.79
C LEU A 57 3.56 13.77 -10.55
N VAL A 58 2.45 14.46 -10.27
CA VAL A 58 2.43 15.92 -10.09
C VAL A 58 2.87 16.40 -8.71
N TYR A 59 2.76 15.55 -7.69
CA TYR A 59 3.17 15.87 -6.33
C TYR A 59 4.56 15.31 -6.05
N PRO A 60 5.43 16.04 -5.34
CA PRO A 60 6.65 15.44 -4.83
C PRO A 60 6.33 14.24 -3.93
N VAL A 61 7.26 13.30 -3.82
CA VAL A 61 7.06 12.09 -3.01
C VAL A 61 8.36 11.66 -2.34
N ALA A 62 8.29 11.38 -1.05
CA ALA A 62 9.35 10.75 -0.29
C ALA A 62 9.00 9.28 0.00
N PHE A 63 9.88 8.36 -0.36
CA PHE A 63 9.74 6.94 -0.03
C PHE A 63 10.72 6.59 1.08
N THR A 64 10.22 6.21 2.25
CA THR A 64 11.05 5.73 3.37
C THR A 64 10.85 4.23 3.53
N ILE A 65 11.93 3.46 3.62
CA ILE A 65 11.91 2.02 3.93
C ILE A 65 12.71 1.74 5.20
N TRP A 66 12.19 0.85 6.03
CA TRP A 66 12.92 0.16 7.09
C TRP A 66 13.23 -1.27 6.64
N ILE A 67 14.46 -1.74 6.90
CA ILE A 67 14.92 -3.08 6.55
C ILE A 67 15.39 -3.79 7.82
N PRO A 68 14.93 -5.03 8.12
CA PRO A 68 15.40 -5.74 9.31
C PRO A 68 16.91 -6.05 9.20
N ALA A 69 17.69 -5.61 10.19
CA ALA A 69 19.15 -5.77 10.19
C ALA A 69 19.65 -7.24 10.23
N ASN A 70 18.74 -8.19 10.46
CA ASN A 70 19.00 -9.63 10.52
C ASN A 70 18.59 -10.38 9.23
N VAL A 71 18.29 -9.68 8.14
CA VAL A 71 17.85 -10.26 6.86
C VAL A 71 18.92 -10.06 5.80
N GLU A 72 19.55 -11.15 5.34
CA GLU A 72 20.55 -11.10 4.26
C GLU A 72 19.93 -10.82 2.89
N ARG A 73 18.70 -11.30 2.65
CA ARG A 73 17.98 -11.12 1.39
C ARG A 73 16.47 -11.04 1.61
N LEU A 74 15.84 -10.03 1.03
CA LEU A 74 14.42 -9.75 1.23
C LEU A 74 13.53 -10.71 0.42
N ARG A 75 12.39 -11.09 1.00
CA ARG A 75 11.33 -11.89 0.36
C ARG A 75 10.15 -11.06 -0.12
N GLY A 76 10.06 -9.79 0.30
CA GLY A 76 8.94 -8.91 -0.02
C GLY A 76 9.09 -7.51 0.57
N VAL A 77 8.11 -6.65 0.29
CA VAL A 77 7.94 -5.34 0.93
C VAL A 77 6.50 -5.21 1.41
N VAL A 78 6.32 -4.89 2.69
CA VAL A 78 5.05 -4.41 3.23
C VAL A 78 4.97 -2.91 2.97
N VAL A 79 3.93 -2.44 2.28
CA VAL A 79 3.72 -1.03 1.97
C VAL A 79 2.58 -0.48 2.83
N HIS A 80 2.83 0.62 3.54
CA HIS A 80 1.86 1.28 4.41
C HIS A 80 1.50 2.67 3.88
N GLN A 81 0.47 2.73 3.02
CA GLN A 81 0.09 3.93 2.29
C GLN A 81 -0.94 4.80 3.03
N HIS A 82 -0.62 6.08 3.25
CA HIS A 82 -1.51 7.06 3.86
C HIS A 82 -2.72 7.43 2.98
N GLY A 83 -3.72 8.10 3.56
CA GLY A 83 -4.90 8.65 2.87
C GLY A 83 -4.69 9.99 2.17
N CYS A 84 -5.78 10.54 1.61
CA CYS A 84 -5.77 11.83 0.91
C CYS A 84 -5.57 13.01 1.87
N GLY A 85 -4.98 14.09 1.36
CA GLY A 85 -4.92 15.39 2.03
C GLY A 85 -3.81 15.53 3.07
N GLU A 86 -3.46 16.77 3.37
CA GLU A 86 -2.23 17.15 4.07
C GLU A 86 -2.02 16.43 5.42
N GLY A 87 -3.05 16.38 6.28
CA GLY A 87 -2.97 15.69 7.57
C GLY A 87 -2.73 14.18 7.47
N SER A 88 -3.25 13.52 6.44
CA SER A 88 -2.97 12.11 6.15
C SER A 88 -1.53 11.93 5.67
N CYS A 89 -1.06 12.81 4.78
CA CYS A 89 0.27 12.76 4.22
C CYS A 89 1.34 12.98 5.32
N LEU A 90 1.08 13.88 6.27
CA LEU A 90 1.90 14.10 7.46
C LEU A 90 1.98 12.84 8.34
N SER A 91 0.86 12.19 8.66
CA SER A 91 0.89 10.96 9.45
C SER A 91 1.63 9.81 8.73
N GLY A 92 1.62 9.80 7.39
CA GLY A 92 2.41 8.89 6.57
C GLY A 92 3.93 8.95 6.81
N GLN A 93 4.47 10.08 7.27
CA GLN A 93 5.92 10.23 7.52
C GLN A 93 6.46 9.25 8.58
N THR A 94 5.60 8.77 9.49
CA THR A 94 5.97 7.79 10.52
C THR A 94 5.63 6.35 10.13
N GLY A 95 5.00 6.09 8.98
CA GLY A 95 4.50 4.76 8.61
C GLY A 95 5.59 3.68 8.53
N ALA A 96 6.81 4.03 8.11
CA ALA A 96 7.95 3.11 8.08
C ALA A 96 8.55 2.82 9.48
N PHE A 97 8.13 3.58 10.50
CA PHE A 97 8.63 3.52 11.88
C PHE A 97 7.63 2.83 12.85
N ASP A 98 6.47 2.35 12.38
CA ASP A 98 5.51 1.64 13.23
C ASP A 98 6.03 0.23 13.57
N LEU A 99 6.35 0.03 14.86
CA LEU A 99 6.98 -1.19 15.37
C LEU A 99 6.15 -2.45 15.16
N HIS A 100 4.82 -2.36 15.09
CA HIS A 100 3.96 -3.54 14.88
C HIS A 100 4.03 -3.99 13.41
N TRP A 101 4.04 -3.03 12.48
CA TRP A 101 4.26 -3.32 11.06
C TRP A 101 5.71 -3.76 10.77
N GLN A 102 6.70 -3.24 11.50
CA GLN A 102 8.08 -3.73 11.42
C GLN A 102 8.21 -5.16 11.93
N ALA A 103 7.51 -5.54 13.01
CA ALA A 103 7.48 -6.91 13.51
C ALA A 103 6.89 -7.88 12.48
N LEU A 104 5.79 -7.50 11.83
CA LEU A 104 5.21 -8.27 10.71
C LEU A 104 6.21 -8.40 9.54
N ALA A 105 6.82 -7.30 9.12
CA ALA A 105 7.76 -7.31 8.00
C ALA A 105 8.98 -8.20 8.32
N SER A 106 9.57 -8.06 9.51
CA SER A 106 10.69 -8.87 10.01
C SER A 106 10.38 -10.36 10.02
N LYS A 107 9.20 -10.75 10.54
CA LYS A 107 8.75 -12.15 10.60
C LYS A 107 8.76 -12.84 9.23
N HIS A 108 8.53 -12.10 8.15
CA HIS A 108 8.48 -12.61 6.78
C HIS A 108 9.75 -12.36 5.96
N ALA A 109 10.80 -11.78 6.56
CA ALA A 109 11.98 -11.26 5.87
C ALA A 109 11.64 -10.21 4.79
N CYS A 110 10.72 -9.30 5.12
CA CYS A 110 10.29 -8.19 4.29
C CYS A 110 10.82 -6.84 4.83
N GLY A 111 10.94 -5.85 3.94
CA GLY A 111 11.07 -4.45 4.34
C GLY A 111 9.70 -3.83 4.64
N LEU A 112 9.66 -2.75 5.42
CA LEU A 112 8.47 -1.92 5.63
C LEU A 112 8.67 -0.56 4.95
N LEU A 113 7.87 -0.26 3.92
CA LEU A 113 7.98 0.94 3.12
C LEU A 113 6.74 1.84 3.29
N SER A 114 6.95 3.12 3.52
CA SER A 114 5.88 4.12 3.53
C SER A 114 6.20 5.25 2.53
N PRO A 115 5.40 5.38 1.45
CA PRO A 115 5.42 6.55 0.57
C PRO A 115 4.70 7.72 1.26
N VAL A 116 5.21 8.92 1.06
CA VAL A 116 4.59 10.19 1.46
C VAL A 116 4.46 11.06 0.23
N TYR A 117 3.26 11.10 -0.35
CA TYR A 117 2.92 12.01 -1.44
C TYR A 117 2.61 13.38 -0.85
N GLU A 118 3.35 14.41 -1.27
CA GLU A 118 3.23 15.78 -0.76
C GLU A 118 2.04 16.51 -1.41
N GLN A 119 0.84 15.94 -1.26
CA GLN A 119 -0.41 16.51 -1.74
C GLN A 119 -0.72 17.80 -0.96
N PRO A 120 -0.87 18.97 -1.62
CA PRO A 120 -1.32 20.19 -0.96
C PRO A 120 -2.77 20.07 -0.46
N ASP A 121 -3.15 20.84 0.56
CA ASP A 121 -4.55 20.88 0.99
C ASP A 121 -5.51 21.28 -0.13
N GLY A 122 -6.70 20.69 -0.13
CA GLY A 122 -7.71 20.85 -1.18
C GLY A 122 -7.35 20.30 -2.58
N ALA A 123 -6.12 19.85 -2.82
CA ALA A 123 -5.69 19.38 -4.13
C ALA A 123 -6.30 18.00 -4.49
N ASP A 124 -6.38 17.67 -5.78
CA ASP A 124 -7.01 16.44 -6.25
C ASP A 124 -6.18 15.18 -5.93
N CYS A 125 -6.73 14.35 -5.04
CA CYS A 125 -6.12 13.08 -4.64
C CYS A 125 -5.97 12.08 -5.80
N GLN A 126 -6.83 12.13 -6.83
CA GLN A 126 -6.73 11.20 -7.98
C GLN A 126 -5.40 11.34 -8.73
N ARG A 127 -4.75 12.51 -8.65
CA ARG A 127 -3.44 12.78 -9.28
C ARG A 127 -2.28 11.97 -8.69
N TRP A 128 -2.48 11.25 -7.57
CA TRP A 128 -1.53 10.25 -7.07
C TRP A 128 -2.19 8.92 -6.68
N CYS A 129 -3.46 8.92 -6.24
CA CYS A 129 -4.10 7.71 -5.73
C CYS A 129 -4.62 6.78 -6.83
N ASP A 130 -4.77 7.29 -8.06
CA ASP A 130 -4.77 6.46 -9.27
C ASP A 130 -3.31 6.22 -9.69
N PRO A 131 -2.80 4.98 -9.63
CA PRO A 131 -1.39 4.72 -9.91
C PRO A 131 -0.93 5.09 -11.33
N ARG A 132 -1.88 5.18 -12.26
CA ARG A 132 -1.65 5.53 -13.67
C ARG A 132 -1.26 7.00 -13.88
N HIS A 133 -1.42 7.85 -12.86
CA HIS A 133 -0.89 9.21 -12.83
C HIS A 133 0.57 9.28 -12.34
N GLY A 134 1.34 8.21 -12.56
CA GLY A 134 2.79 8.19 -12.36
C GLY A 134 3.28 7.82 -10.97
N SER A 135 2.39 7.64 -9.97
CA SER A 135 2.79 7.15 -8.65
C SER A 135 3.23 5.68 -8.66
N ASP A 136 2.71 4.86 -9.58
CA ASP A 136 3.24 3.52 -9.90
C ASP A 136 4.72 3.58 -10.33
N ALA A 137 4.99 4.34 -11.40
CA ALA A 137 6.34 4.50 -11.93
C ALA A 137 7.32 5.10 -10.91
N ALA A 138 6.87 6.06 -10.09
CA ALA A 138 7.66 6.63 -9.00
C ALA A 138 7.97 5.58 -7.92
N PHE A 139 7.00 4.76 -7.51
CA PHE A 139 7.18 3.68 -6.54
C PHE A 139 8.14 2.60 -7.02
N GLN A 140 8.01 2.14 -8.27
CA GLN A 140 8.94 1.13 -8.83
C GLN A 140 10.36 1.70 -8.99
N THR A 141 10.50 2.97 -9.36
CA THR A 141 11.80 3.67 -9.37
C THR A 141 12.40 3.73 -7.96
N ALA A 142 11.58 4.06 -6.95
CA ALA A 142 11.98 4.11 -5.56
C ALA A 142 12.51 2.77 -5.04
N LEU A 143 11.86 1.65 -5.38
CA LEU A 143 12.34 0.32 -5.03
C LEU A 143 13.74 0.04 -5.59
N SER A 144 14.01 0.41 -6.85
CA SER A 144 15.34 0.26 -7.46
C SER A 144 16.40 1.13 -6.77
N ASP A 145 16.09 2.39 -6.48
CA ASP A 145 17.05 3.31 -5.85
C ASP A 145 17.29 3.01 -4.37
N LEU A 146 16.24 2.65 -3.63
CA LEU A 146 16.35 2.16 -2.25
C LEU A 146 17.13 0.84 -2.18
N GLY A 147 17.00 -0.05 -3.17
CA GLY A 147 17.82 -1.26 -3.27
C GLY A 147 19.30 -0.97 -3.41
N LYS A 148 19.68 -0.01 -4.27
CA LYS A 148 21.07 0.45 -4.41
C LYS A 148 21.58 1.11 -3.12
N LEU A 149 20.75 1.91 -2.46
CA LEU A 149 21.12 2.69 -1.27
C LEU A 149 21.27 1.82 -0.01
N SER A 150 20.46 0.76 0.11
CA SER A 150 20.47 -0.15 1.27
C SER A 150 21.39 -1.37 1.11
N GLY A 151 21.81 -1.69 -0.12
CA GLY A 151 22.52 -2.94 -0.41
C GLY A 151 21.61 -4.13 -0.73
N HIS A 152 20.30 -3.91 -0.84
CA HIS A 152 19.29 -4.91 -1.22
C HIS A 152 18.76 -4.69 -2.65
N PRO A 153 19.56 -4.96 -3.70
CA PRO A 153 19.15 -4.73 -5.09
C PRO A 153 17.90 -5.55 -5.49
N GLU A 154 17.57 -6.63 -4.78
CA GLU A 154 16.36 -7.42 -4.98
C GLU A 154 15.06 -6.63 -4.73
N LEU A 155 15.12 -5.45 -4.08
CA LEU A 155 13.95 -4.61 -3.82
C LEU A 155 13.13 -4.28 -5.07
N SER A 156 13.74 -4.19 -6.26
CA SER A 156 13.00 -3.95 -7.51
C SER A 156 12.16 -5.14 -7.97
N GLU A 157 12.47 -6.36 -7.53
CA GLU A 157 11.85 -7.61 -8.02
C GLU A 157 10.93 -8.29 -6.99
N VAL A 158 11.19 -8.11 -5.69
CA VAL A 158 10.40 -8.76 -4.63
C VAL A 158 8.91 -8.36 -4.65
N PRO A 159 7.99 -9.25 -4.23
CA PRO A 159 6.56 -8.96 -4.17
C PRO A 159 6.18 -7.97 -3.06
N TRP A 160 4.95 -7.44 -3.15
CA TRP A 160 4.43 -6.41 -2.27
C TRP A 160 3.19 -6.89 -1.48
N ALA A 161 3.09 -6.53 -0.21
CA ALA A 161 1.84 -6.57 0.55
C ALA A 161 1.38 -5.14 0.80
N LEU A 162 0.20 -4.78 0.30
CA LEU A 162 -0.24 -3.39 0.17
C LEU A 162 -1.34 -3.06 1.18
N TRP A 163 -1.01 -2.34 2.25
CA TRP A 163 -2.01 -1.68 3.09
C TRP A 163 -2.21 -0.24 2.61
N GLY A 164 -3.45 0.22 2.54
CA GLY A 164 -3.73 1.62 2.24
C GLY A 164 -5.06 2.12 2.81
N HIS A 165 -5.06 3.35 3.29
CA HIS A 165 -6.24 4.06 3.81
C HIS A 165 -6.77 5.09 2.81
N SER A 166 -8.08 5.19 2.63
CA SER A 166 -8.75 6.22 1.83
C SER A 166 -8.20 6.29 0.40
N GLY A 167 -7.54 7.38 -0.01
CA GLY A 167 -6.76 7.45 -1.25
C GLY A 167 -5.72 6.32 -1.37
N GLY A 168 -5.02 6.00 -0.29
CA GLY A 168 -4.12 4.85 -0.23
C GLY A 168 -4.80 3.51 -0.50
N GLY A 169 -6.07 3.34 -0.13
CA GLY A 169 -6.86 2.15 -0.49
C GLY A 169 -7.17 2.08 -1.99
N HIS A 170 -7.46 3.23 -2.62
CA HIS A 170 -7.58 3.31 -4.08
C HIS A 170 -6.24 2.97 -4.76
N TRP A 171 -5.12 3.49 -4.23
CA TRP A 171 -3.77 3.22 -4.75
C TRP A 171 -3.39 1.75 -4.60
N ALA A 172 -3.54 1.16 -3.41
CA ALA A 172 -3.22 -0.24 -3.13
C ALA A 172 -4.05 -1.20 -4.01
N GLY A 173 -5.34 -0.94 -4.18
CA GLY A 173 -6.19 -1.71 -5.08
C GLY A 173 -5.85 -1.48 -6.56
N GLY A 174 -5.51 -0.26 -6.95
CA GLY A 174 -5.06 0.06 -8.32
C GLY A 174 -3.76 -0.67 -8.68
N MET A 175 -2.77 -0.64 -7.79
CA MET A 175 -1.50 -1.36 -7.93
C MET A 175 -1.71 -2.86 -8.05
N LEU A 176 -2.63 -3.45 -7.27
CA LEU A 176 -3.03 -4.85 -7.40
C LEU A 176 -3.66 -5.17 -8.76
N LEU A 177 -4.50 -4.28 -9.30
CA LEU A 177 -5.17 -4.50 -10.58
C LEU A 177 -4.23 -4.32 -11.78
N LEU A 178 -3.18 -3.52 -11.63
CA LEU A 178 -2.13 -3.31 -12.63
C LEU A 178 -1.05 -4.41 -12.60
N HIS A 179 -0.60 -4.82 -11.41
CA HIS A 179 0.55 -5.73 -11.18
C HIS A 179 0.17 -6.92 -10.26
N PRO A 180 -0.86 -7.72 -10.58
CA PRO A 180 -1.37 -8.78 -9.70
C PRO A 180 -0.34 -9.89 -9.41
N GLU A 181 0.62 -10.11 -10.30
CA GLU A 181 1.76 -11.02 -10.11
C GLU A 181 2.81 -10.50 -9.12
N ARG A 182 2.85 -9.19 -8.86
CA ARG A 182 3.71 -8.58 -7.83
C ARG A 182 3.04 -8.52 -6.46
N VAL A 183 1.71 -8.55 -6.36
CA VAL A 183 0.99 -8.33 -5.08
C VAL A 183 0.67 -9.64 -4.36
N ALA A 184 1.26 -9.81 -3.17
CA ALA A 184 1.02 -10.92 -2.24
C ALA A 184 -0.35 -10.80 -1.55
N ALA A 185 -0.76 -9.60 -1.15
CA ALA A 185 -2.06 -9.32 -0.54
C ALA A 185 -2.35 -7.80 -0.56
N ALA A 186 -3.62 -7.41 -0.51
CA ALA A 186 -4.01 -6.01 -0.37
C ALA A 186 -5.11 -5.79 0.69
N TRP A 187 -4.94 -4.78 1.53
CA TRP A 187 -5.90 -4.33 2.53
C TRP A 187 -6.33 -2.90 2.22
N LEU A 188 -7.61 -2.76 1.89
CA LEU A 188 -8.21 -1.57 1.30
C LEU A 188 -9.10 -0.91 2.37
N ARG A 189 -8.50 -0.07 3.23
CA ARG A 189 -9.23 0.63 4.30
C ARG A 189 -9.88 1.90 3.75
N SER A 190 -11.22 1.98 3.76
CA SER A 190 -12.00 3.18 3.42
C SER A 190 -11.83 3.71 1.98
N GLY A 191 -11.40 2.86 1.04
CA GLY A 191 -11.24 3.24 -0.37
C GLY A 191 -10.90 2.06 -1.27
N VAL A 192 -11.51 2.01 -2.47
CA VAL A 192 -11.35 0.93 -3.45
C VAL A 192 -11.31 1.52 -4.87
N PRO A 193 -10.54 0.92 -5.81
CA PRO A 193 -10.50 1.39 -7.19
C PRO A 193 -11.83 1.15 -7.91
N LEU A 194 -12.21 2.09 -8.77
CA LEU A 194 -13.43 1.99 -9.57
C LEU A 194 -13.28 0.92 -10.67
N LEU A 195 -14.24 -0.01 -10.79
CA LEU A 195 -14.24 -1.10 -11.79
C LEU A 195 -15.24 -0.90 -12.94
N LYS A 196 -16.17 0.05 -12.83
CA LYS A 196 -17.16 0.40 -13.86
C LYS A 196 -17.35 1.92 -13.87
N ALA A 197 -17.61 2.51 -15.04
CA ALA A 197 -17.84 3.95 -15.11
C ALA A 197 -19.05 4.36 -14.25
N GLU A 198 -18.94 5.51 -13.59
CA GLU A 198 -19.96 6.08 -12.72
C GLU A 198 -20.31 7.47 -13.26
N GLU A 199 -21.61 7.75 -13.45
CA GLU A 199 -22.06 9.01 -14.02
C GLU A 199 -21.66 10.19 -13.12
N GLY A 200 -21.15 11.28 -13.70
CA GLY A 200 -20.67 12.44 -12.96
C GLY A 200 -19.27 12.30 -12.34
N ARG A 201 -18.56 11.18 -12.53
CA ARG A 201 -17.17 11.02 -12.07
C ARG A 201 -16.20 10.78 -13.23
N ASP A 202 -15.26 11.71 -13.41
CA ASP A 202 -14.16 11.56 -14.36
C ASP A 202 -13.02 10.72 -13.77
N ILE A 203 -13.32 9.45 -13.47
CA ILE A 203 -12.36 8.45 -12.98
C ILE A 203 -12.40 7.27 -13.93
N LYS A 204 -11.27 7.01 -14.59
CA LYS A 204 -11.14 5.89 -15.52
C LYS A 204 -11.26 4.55 -14.76
N PRO A 205 -12.17 3.63 -15.14
CA PRO A 205 -12.24 2.33 -14.49
C PRO A 205 -10.93 1.52 -14.65
N HIS A 206 -10.66 0.65 -13.68
CA HIS A 206 -9.64 -0.40 -13.78
C HIS A 206 -10.24 -1.67 -14.39
N GLN A 207 -9.40 -2.50 -15.01
CA GLN A 207 -9.81 -3.81 -15.51
C GLN A 207 -9.56 -4.88 -14.45
N LEU A 208 -10.56 -5.72 -14.20
CA LEU A 208 -10.43 -6.87 -13.31
C LEU A 208 -9.92 -8.08 -14.09
N SER A 209 -8.62 -8.35 -13.98
CA SER A 209 -7.97 -9.48 -14.66
C SER A 209 -8.16 -10.81 -13.92
N LYS A 210 -8.00 -11.95 -14.61
CA LYS A 210 -8.00 -13.27 -13.95
C LYS A 210 -6.88 -13.42 -12.92
N ALA A 211 -5.73 -12.78 -13.13
CA ALA A 211 -4.63 -12.80 -12.19
C ALA A 211 -4.97 -12.05 -10.89
N ALA A 212 -5.63 -10.89 -10.98
CA ALA A 212 -6.07 -10.13 -9.82
C ALA A 212 -7.03 -10.92 -8.91
N LEU A 213 -7.89 -11.77 -9.46
CA LEU A 213 -8.78 -12.64 -8.68
C LEU A 213 -8.03 -13.63 -7.78
N SER A 214 -6.77 -13.98 -8.10
CA SER A 214 -5.94 -14.86 -7.28
C SER A 214 -5.24 -14.18 -6.10
N VAL A 215 -5.37 -12.85 -5.97
CA VAL A 215 -4.74 -12.07 -4.90
C VAL A 215 -5.73 -11.89 -3.73
N PRO A 216 -5.35 -12.24 -2.49
CA PRO A 216 -6.09 -11.91 -1.29
C PRO A 216 -6.38 -10.41 -1.15
N MET A 217 -7.64 -10.08 -0.94
CA MET A 217 -8.13 -8.72 -0.74
C MET A 217 -9.00 -8.64 0.51
N MET A 218 -8.86 -7.55 1.27
CA MET A 218 -9.81 -7.18 2.32
C MET A 218 -10.31 -5.75 2.08
N CYS A 219 -11.61 -5.58 1.95
CA CYS A 219 -12.26 -4.29 2.10
C CYS A 219 -12.53 -4.03 3.59
N ASN A 220 -11.97 -2.96 4.16
CA ASN A 220 -12.20 -2.60 5.56
C ASN A 220 -12.71 -1.16 5.64
N LEU A 221 -13.67 -0.86 6.49
CA LEU A 221 -14.30 0.47 6.58
C LEU A 221 -15.00 0.65 7.92
N GLY A 222 -15.15 1.89 8.37
CA GLY A 222 -16.01 2.25 9.49
C GLY A 222 -17.49 2.07 9.16
N THR A 223 -18.29 1.67 10.16
CA THR A 223 -19.75 1.55 10.00
C THR A 223 -20.41 2.89 9.61
N GLN A 224 -19.85 4.03 10.04
CA GLN A 224 -20.37 5.35 9.69
C GLN A 224 -20.01 5.78 8.24
N GLU A 225 -19.33 4.94 7.47
CA GLU A 225 -18.97 5.19 6.07
C GLU A 225 -20.03 4.64 5.08
N GLY A 226 -21.31 4.87 5.36
CA GLY A 226 -22.43 4.40 4.53
C GLY A 226 -23.16 3.15 5.01
N VAL A 227 -22.73 2.49 6.10
CA VAL A 227 -23.43 1.32 6.65
C VAL A 227 -24.54 1.75 7.62
N THR A 228 -24.20 2.56 8.62
CA THR A 228 -25.14 3.10 9.64
C THR A 228 -25.43 4.60 9.47
N VAL A 229 -24.51 5.35 8.86
CA VAL A 229 -24.71 6.76 8.47
C VAL A 229 -24.71 6.81 6.94
N THR A 230 -25.89 7.02 6.35
CA THR A 230 -26.12 6.91 4.89
C THR A 230 -26.10 8.24 4.15
N ASP A 231 -25.82 9.34 4.84
CA ASP A 231 -25.65 10.69 4.31
C ASP A 231 -24.29 11.30 4.69
N GLY A 232 -24.02 12.52 4.22
CA GLY A 232 -22.75 13.22 4.47
C GLY A 232 -21.58 12.75 3.59
N ARG A 233 -20.35 13.16 3.97
CA ARG A 233 -19.15 13.09 3.11
C ARG A 233 -18.70 11.67 2.74
N PHE A 234 -18.90 10.69 3.63
CA PHE A 234 -18.34 9.34 3.49
C PHE A 234 -19.39 8.25 3.22
N SER A 235 -20.67 8.59 3.05
CA SER A 235 -21.72 7.59 2.83
C SER A 235 -21.58 6.78 1.53
N GLY A 236 -20.84 7.31 0.54
CA GLY A 236 -20.53 6.61 -0.71
C GLY A 236 -19.50 5.47 -0.58
N VAL A 237 -18.77 5.36 0.54
CA VAL A 237 -17.71 4.37 0.71
C VAL A 237 -18.27 2.95 0.78
N TRP A 238 -19.33 2.70 1.54
CA TRP A 238 -19.95 1.38 1.61
C TRP A 238 -20.55 0.91 0.27
N PRO A 239 -21.38 1.70 -0.45
CA PRO A 239 -21.85 1.33 -1.80
C PRO A 239 -20.71 1.02 -2.77
N ALA A 240 -19.62 1.80 -2.76
CA ALA A 240 -18.44 1.53 -3.59
C ALA A 240 -17.76 0.19 -3.23
N ASN A 241 -17.59 -0.08 -1.93
CA ASN A 241 -17.05 -1.36 -1.45
C ASN A 241 -17.97 -2.54 -1.79
N GLN A 242 -19.30 -2.40 -1.70
CA GLN A 242 -20.24 -3.42 -2.14
C GLN A 242 -20.10 -3.73 -3.65
N GLN A 243 -19.99 -2.69 -4.49
CA GLN A 243 -19.84 -2.87 -5.93
C GLN A 243 -18.49 -3.52 -6.30
N PHE A 244 -17.41 -3.10 -5.64
CA PHE A 244 -16.08 -3.69 -5.80
C PHE A 244 -16.06 -5.16 -5.36
N PHE A 245 -16.53 -5.44 -4.14
CA PHE A 245 -16.64 -6.79 -3.59
C PHE A 245 -17.43 -7.72 -4.52
N ARG A 246 -18.64 -7.32 -4.94
CA ARG A 246 -19.48 -8.15 -5.82
C ARG A 246 -18.81 -8.42 -7.16
N SER A 247 -18.11 -7.44 -7.73
CA SER A 247 -17.37 -7.60 -8.99
C SER A 247 -16.22 -8.59 -8.85
N VAL A 248 -15.43 -8.51 -7.77
CA VAL A 248 -14.32 -9.44 -7.50
C VAL A 248 -14.83 -10.83 -7.14
N ARG A 249 -15.81 -10.93 -6.23
CA ARG A 249 -16.27 -12.22 -5.70
C ARG A 249 -17.09 -13.04 -6.69
N SER A 250 -17.92 -12.40 -7.53
CA SER A 250 -18.62 -13.09 -8.62
C SER A 250 -17.67 -13.62 -9.71
N GLY A 251 -16.48 -13.05 -9.85
CA GLY A 251 -15.39 -13.62 -10.66
C GLY A 251 -14.70 -14.84 -10.02
N GLY A 252 -15.01 -15.17 -8.76
CA GLY A 252 -14.32 -16.20 -7.97
C GLY A 252 -13.13 -15.68 -7.16
N GLY A 253 -12.99 -14.35 -7.00
CA GLY A 253 -11.83 -13.74 -6.35
C GLY A 253 -11.75 -13.96 -4.84
N LEU A 254 -10.53 -13.90 -4.30
CA LEU A 254 -10.22 -14.09 -2.88
C LEU A 254 -10.43 -12.79 -2.08
N ILE A 255 -11.67 -12.41 -1.83
CA ILE A 255 -12.00 -11.13 -1.18
C ILE A 255 -12.91 -11.27 0.05
N GLY A 256 -12.60 -10.50 1.10
CA GLY A 256 -13.44 -10.34 2.29
C GLY A 256 -13.88 -8.89 2.52
N VAL A 257 -14.80 -8.71 3.47
CA VAL A 257 -15.21 -7.40 4.01
C VAL A 257 -15.16 -7.46 5.53
N ALA A 258 -14.53 -6.48 6.16
CA ALA A 258 -14.52 -6.29 7.61
C ALA A 258 -15.03 -4.87 7.93
N ILE A 259 -16.25 -4.75 8.44
CA ILE A 259 -16.79 -3.47 8.91
C ILE A 259 -16.34 -3.27 10.36
N ASP A 260 -15.81 -2.10 10.66
CA ASP A 260 -15.44 -1.65 12.00
C ASP A 260 -16.67 -1.02 12.66
N PRO A 261 -17.28 -1.65 13.69
CA PRO A 261 -18.54 -1.19 14.27
C PRO A 261 -18.41 0.09 15.10
N LEU A 262 -17.19 0.57 15.39
CA LEU A 262 -16.97 1.69 16.31
C LEU A 262 -16.47 2.97 15.61
N THR A 263 -16.12 2.92 14.33
CA THR A 263 -15.47 4.04 13.62
C THR A 263 -16.23 4.62 12.44
N SER A 264 -15.79 5.81 12.05
CA SER A 264 -15.99 6.43 10.75
C SER A 264 -14.73 6.26 9.88
N HIS A 265 -14.31 7.30 9.16
CA HIS A 265 -13.23 7.28 8.17
C HIS A 265 -11.81 7.17 8.77
N GLU A 266 -11.61 7.36 10.07
CA GLU A 266 -10.37 7.05 10.77
C GLU A 266 -10.02 5.56 10.73
N CYS A 267 -8.80 5.15 11.12
CA CYS A 267 -8.39 3.74 11.06
C CYS A 267 -8.85 2.90 12.26
N GLY A 268 -9.15 3.49 13.41
CA GLY A 268 -9.55 2.75 14.61
C GLY A 268 -8.61 1.61 15.00
N ASN A 269 -9.22 0.49 15.38
CA ASN A 269 -8.56 -0.72 15.85
C ASN A 269 -8.14 -1.69 14.72
N GLN A 270 -8.30 -1.32 13.44
CA GLN A 270 -8.10 -2.23 12.29
C GLN A 270 -6.73 -2.92 12.24
N ARG A 271 -5.69 -2.35 12.87
CA ARG A 271 -4.36 -2.99 12.95
C ARG A 271 -4.40 -4.38 13.59
N TYR A 272 -5.31 -4.62 14.54
CA TYR A 272 -5.42 -5.89 15.26
C TYR A 272 -5.98 -7.03 14.38
N LEU A 273 -6.72 -6.73 13.30
CA LEU A 273 -7.09 -7.72 12.29
C LEU A 273 -6.17 -7.67 11.06
N ALA A 274 -5.77 -6.49 10.61
CA ALA A 274 -4.97 -6.30 9.40
C ALA A 274 -3.61 -7.00 9.48
N ILE A 275 -2.88 -6.84 10.60
CA ILE A 275 -1.56 -7.44 10.78
C ILE A 275 -1.61 -8.98 10.76
N PRO A 276 -2.45 -9.68 11.55
CA PRO A 276 -2.54 -11.14 11.46
C PRO A 276 -3.14 -11.61 10.12
N TRP A 277 -4.04 -10.85 9.48
CA TRP A 277 -4.52 -11.18 8.14
C TRP A 277 -3.40 -11.14 7.10
N PHE A 278 -2.53 -10.12 7.14
CA PHE A 278 -1.34 -10.07 6.30
C PHE A 278 -0.36 -11.20 6.64
N ASP A 279 -0.15 -11.51 7.92
CA ASP A 279 0.70 -12.62 8.35
C ASP A 279 0.27 -13.95 7.72
N ALA A 280 -1.03 -14.26 7.76
CA ALA A 280 -1.57 -15.46 7.12
C ALA A 280 -1.42 -15.45 5.59
N CYS A 281 -1.64 -14.30 4.94
CA CYS A 281 -1.50 -14.18 3.49
C CYS A 281 -0.03 -14.25 3.02
N LEU A 282 0.89 -13.59 3.74
CA LEU A 282 2.33 -13.62 3.46
C LEU A 282 2.90 -15.03 3.66
N LEU A 283 2.55 -15.71 4.76
CA LEU A 283 2.95 -17.09 5.02
C LEU A 283 2.53 -18.03 3.89
N ALA A 284 1.32 -17.84 3.36
CA ALA A 284 0.76 -18.69 2.33
C ALA A 284 1.22 -18.35 0.90
N ARG A 285 1.62 -17.09 0.62
CA ARG A 285 1.93 -16.61 -0.74
C ARG A 285 3.38 -16.23 -1.02
N LEU A 286 4.19 -15.82 -0.03
CA LEU A 286 5.58 -15.47 -0.31
C LEU A 286 6.37 -16.69 -0.81
N PRO A 287 7.25 -16.51 -1.81
CA PRO A 287 8.07 -17.59 -2.34
C PRO A 287 9.09 -18.08 -1.29
N ASP A 288 9.45 -19.37 -1.31
CA ASP A 288 10.39 -19.94 -0.34
C ASP A 288 11.84 -19.55 -0.65
N ALA A 289 12.19 -19.52 -1.94
CA ALA A 289 13.43 -18.94 -2.42
C ALA A 289 13.14 -17.63 -3.19
N PRO A 290 14.05 -16.65 -3.17
CA PRO A 290 13.96 -15.48 -4.04
C PRO A 290 13.84 -15.84 -5.52
N ASP A 291 13.41 -14.89 -6.34
CA ASP A 291 13.27 -15.00 -7.80
C ASP A 291 12.22 -16.03 -8.28
N GLN A 292 11.50 -16.68 -7.34
CA GLN A 292 10.32 -17.49 -7.62
C GLN A 292 9.05 -16.63 -7.61
N ALA A 293 8.06 -17.01 -8.43
CA ALA A 293 6.75 -16.39 -8.43
C ALA A 293 6.00 -16.59 -7.10
N LEU A 294 5.09 -15.67 -6.77
CA LEU A 294 4.17 -15.81 -5.64
C LEU A 294 3.41 -17.14 -5.70
N LYS A 295 3.30 -17.83 -4.56
CA LYS A 295 2.55 -19.09 -4.47
C LYS A 295 1.07 -18.81 -4.76
N ALA A 296 0.48 -19.70 -5.54
CA ALA A 296 -0.95 -19.68 -5.82
C ALA A 296 -1.75 -20.17 -4.61
N LEU A 297 -2.86 -19.50 -4.31
CA LEU A 297 -3.84 -19.99 -3.35
C LEU A 297 -4.93 -20.78 -4.07
N SER A 298 -5.46 -21.80 -3.39
CA SER A 298 -6.58 -22.59 -3.91
C SER A 298 -7.91 -21.86 -3.62
N PRO A 299 -8.80 -21.68 -4.62
CA PRO A 299 -10.13 -21.08 -4.40
C PRO A 299 -11.03 -21.86 -3.42
N VAL A 300 -10.74 -23.13 -3.17
CA VAL A 300 -11.43 -23.98 -2.18
C VAL A 300 -10.68 -24.09 -0.84
N SER A 301 -9.59 -23.35 -0.67
CA SER A 301 -8.91 -23.17 0.63
C SER A 301 -9.43 -21.92 1.34
N GLY A 302 -9.29 -21.88 2.67
CA GLY A 302 -9.79 -20.81 3.51
C GLY A 302 -11.20 -21.07 4.05
N TRP A 303 -11.79 -20.00 4.57
CA TRP A 303 -13.05 -19.98 5.31
C TRP A 303 -14.02 -19.01 4.64
N LEU A 304 -15.30 -19.39 4.59
CA LEU A 304 -16.36 -18.63 3.95
C LEU A 304 -17.43 -18.20 4.96
N ALA A 305 -17.88 -16.96 4.81
CA ALA A 305 -18.94 -16.34 5.59
C ALA A 305 -19.97 -15.69 4.67
N ASN A 306 -21.23 -15.56 5.10
CA ASN A 306 -22.22 -14.81 4.32
C ASN A 306 -21.84 -13.33 4.28
N PHE A 307 -22.04 -12.65 3.14
CA PHE A 307 -21.76 -11.22 3.04
C PHE A 307 -22.71 -10.40 3.93
N PRO A 308 -22.29 -9.27 4.55
CA PRO A 308 -23.02 -8.61 5.64
C PRO A 308 -24.29 -7.85 5.23
N ALA A 309 -24.86 -8.12 4.05
CA ALA A 309 -26.01 -7.40 3.51
C ALA A 309 -27.39 -7.95 3.92
N LEU A 310 -27.46 -8.85 4.91
CA LEU A 310 -28.71 -9.50 5.35
C LEU A 310 -29.06 -9.32 6.84
N ALA A 311 -28.20 -8.70 7.65
CA ALA A 311 -28.44 -8.51 9.08
C ALA A 311 -28.43 -7.02 9.50
N PRO A 312 -29.54 -6.27 9.29
CA PRO A 312 -29.79 -4.99 9.96
C PRO A 312 -29.95 -5.12 11.49
N THR A 313 -29.94 -6.35 12.02
CA THR A 313 -30.03 -6.70 13.44
C THR A 313 -28.86 -7.60 13.80
N ALA A 314 -28.09 -7.20 14.82
CA ALA A 314 -26.80 -7.82 15.20
C ALA A 314 -26.91 -9.22 15.87
N ASN A 315 -27.93 -10.02 15.53
CA ASN A 315 -28.25 -11.28 16.23
C ASN A 315 -28.19 -12.56 15.37
N GLU A 316 -28.02 -12.46 14.05
CA GLU A 316 -27.58 -13.62 13.26
C GLU A 316 -26.06 -13.56 13.14
N SER A 317 -25.38 -14.22 14.09
CA SER A 317 -23.94 -14.30 14.13
C SER A 317 -23.41 -15.02 12.88
N VAL A 318 -22.79 -14.24 11.99
CA VAL A 318 -22.18 -14.77 10.77
C VAL A 318 -20.93 -15.56 11.15
N HIS A 319 -21.10 -16.84 11.44
CA HIS A 319 -20.01 -17.77 11.72
C HIS A 319 -19.36 -18.20 10.40
N PRO A 320 -18.08 -17.87 10.15
CA PRO A 320 -17.37 -18.43 9.00
C PRO A 320 -17.20 -19.94 9.20
N VAL A 321 -17.28 -20.69 8.11
CA VAL A 321 -17.06 -22.15 8.08
C VAL A 321 -15.98 -22.49 7.05
N PRO A 322 -15.33 -23.67 7.11
CA PRO A 322 -14.40 -24.10 6.06
C PRO A 322 -15.07 -24.04 4.68
N ALA A 323 -14.35 -23.60 3.64
CA ALA A 323 -14.96 -23.38 2.32
C ALA A 323 -15.67 -24.62 1.73
N ARG A 324 -15.20 -25.83 2.08
CA ARG A 324 -15.80 -27.13 1.72
C ARG A 324 -17.12 -27.48 2.44
N GLU A 325 -17.43 -26.78 3.54
CA GLU A 325 -18.61 -26.98 4.39
C GLU A 325 -19.63 -25.84 4.20
N PHE A 326 -19.30 -24.82 3.40
CA PHE A 326 -20.18 -23.68 3.13
C PHE A 326 -21.29 -24.06 2.15
N SER A 327 -22.54 -23.94 2.60
CA SER A 327 -23.76 -24.24 1.83
C SER A 327 -24.40 -23.01 1.17
N GLY A 328 -23.86 -21.81 1.39
CA GLY A 328 -24.36 -20.56 0.82
C GLY A 328 -23.85 -20.27 -0.60
N ASN A 329 -24.23 -19.10 -1.14
CA ASN A 329 -23.78 -18.67 -2.46
C ASN A 329 -22.30 -18.23 -2.42
N ILE A 330 -21.40 -19.04 -3.00
CA ILE A 330 -19.96 -18.74 -3.03
C ILE A 330 -19.67 -17.40 -3.70
N ALA A 331 -20.40 -17.04 -4.77
CA ALA A 331 -20.22 -15.77 -5.50
C ALA A 331 -20.58 -14.51 -4.68
N GLU A 332 -21.25 -14.69 -3.53
CA GLU A 332 -21.70 -13.65 -2.60
C GLU A 332 -21.17 -13.89 -1.18
N SER A 333 -20.14 -14.73 -1.03
CA SER A 333 -19.52 -15.06 0.27
C SER A 333 -18.26 -14.24 0.54
N ILE A 334 -18.05 -13.81 1.78
CA ILE A 334 -16.73 -13.35 2.24
C ILE A 334 -15.76 -14.53 2.22
N TRP A 335 -14.53 -14.29 1.76
CA TRP A 335 -13.41 -15.23 1.89
C TRP A 335 -12.38 -14.76 2.92
N LEU A 336 -11.89 -15.69 3.75
CA LEU A 336 -10.88 -15.47 4.79
C LEU A 336 -9.79 -16.57 4.68
N PRO A 337 -8.49 -16.24 4.89
CA PRO A 337 -7.38 -17.14 4.57
C PRO A 337 -7.26 -18.38 5.48
N SER A 338 -7.72 -18.33 6.73
CA SER A 338 -7.53 -19.40 7.72
C SER A 338 -8.60 -19.38 8.81
N GLN A 339 -8.61 -20.41 9.66
CA GLN A 339 -9.48 -20.50 10.84
C GLN A 339 -9.17 -19.42 11.88
N SER A 340 -7.89 -19.14 12.14
CA SER A 340 -7.49 -18.09 13.08
C SER A 340 -7.98 -16.71 12.63
N ILE A 341 -7.89 -16.44 11.32
CA ILE A 341 -8.38 -15.18 10.74
C ILE A 341 -9.90 -15.13 10.64
N ALA A 342 -10.57 -16.29 10.48
CA ALA A 342 -12.02 -16.37 10.63
C ALA A 342 -12.48 -15.99 12.05
N THR A 343 -11.82 -16.50 13.09
CA THR A 343 -12.09 -16.15 14.48
C THR A 343 -11.83 -14.67 14.75
N ALA A 344 -10.64 -14.17 14.41
CA ALA A 344 -10.26 -12.77 14.59
C ALA A 344 -11.19 -11.79 13.82
N TRP A 345 -11.68 -12.19 12.64
CA TRP A 345 -12.64 -11.41 11.87
C TRP A 345 -14.01 -11.33 12.56
N THR A 346 -14.50 -12.43 13.13
CA THR A 346 -15.76 -12.45 13.90
C THR A 346 -15.66 -11.59 15.16
N GLU A 347 -14.54 -11.63 15.89
CA GLU A 347 -14.30 -10.75 17.04
C GLU A 347 -14.25 -9.27 16.59
N TYR A 348 -13.41 -8.95 15.60
CA TYR A 348 -13.19 -7.58 15.16
C TYR A 348 -14.46 -6.91 14.60
N THR A 349 -15.28 -7.65 13.84
CA THR A 349 -16.52 -7.11 13.28
C THR A 349 -17.64 -6.96 14.31
N ASN A 350 -17.51 -7.59 15.50
CA ASN A 350 -18.45 -7.47 16.61
C ASN A 350 -18.18 -6.23 17.48
N ASP A 351 -16.94 -6.02 17.91
CA ASP A 351 -16.59 -4.94 18.85
C ASP A 351 -15.17 -4.34 18.66
N THR A 352 -14.52 -4.65 17.54
CA THR A 352 -13.12 -4.33 17.21
C THR A 352 -12.02 -4.99 18.04
N ASN A 353 -12.36 -5.85 19.01
CA ASN A 353 -11.35 -6.64 19.71
C ASN A 353 -10.84 -7.78 18.82
N VAL A 354 -9.61 -8.21 19.06
CA VAL A 354 -9.05 -9.46 18.54
C VAL A 354 -8.28 -10.11 19.68
N SER A 355 -8.59 -11.36 19.99
CA SER A 355 -7.97 -12.09 21.10
C SER A 355 -6.52 -12.45 20.78
N ASP A 356 -5.57 -11.87 21.49
CA ASP A 356 -4.17 -12.31 21.45
C ASP A 356 -3.94 -13.46 22.44
N VAL A 357 -3.78 -14.67 21.90
CA VAL A 357 -3.43 -15.88 22.65
C VAL A 357 -1.95 -16.27 22.49
N THR A 358 -1.14 -15.38 21.91
CA THR A 358 0.29 -15.63 21.70
C THR A 358 1.00 -15.67 23.07
N PRO A 359 1.73 -16.74 23.41
CA PRO A 359 2.50 -16.77 24.64
C PRO A 359 3.59 -15.69 24.60
N PRO A 360 3.97 -15.10 25.75
CA PRO A 360 5.06 -14.13 25.80
C PRO A 360 6.37 -14.79 25.28
N PRO A 361 7.25 -14.02 24.61
CA PRO A 361 8.51 -14.55 24.12
C PRO A 361 9.35 -15.13 25.26
N GLU A 362 10.08 -16.20 24.98
CA GLU A 362 10.96 -16.82 25.98
C GLU A 362 11.98 -15.80 26.52
N PRO A 363 12.26 -15.76 27.84
CA PRO A 363 13.20 -14.82 28.41
C PRO A 363 14.58 -14.98 27.77
N ALA A 364 15.05 -13.94 27.08
CA ALA A 364 16.37 -13.94 26.46
C ALA A 364 17.46 -14.19 27.52
N THR A 365 18.19 -15.30 27.39
CA THR A 365 19.27 -15.68 28.29
C THR A 365 20.46 -14.72 28.13
N SER A 366 20.41 -13.60 28.84
CA SER A 366 21.52 -12.67 28.95
C SER A 366 22.67 -13.33 29.72
N ALA A 367 23.57 -13.96 28.96
CA ALA A 367 24.81 -14.54 29.47
C ALA A 367 25.68 -13.42 30.05
N CYS A 368 25.51 -13.16 31.36
CA CYS A 368 26.36 -12.27 32.13
C CYS A 368 27.78 -12.84 32.15
N LYS A 369 28.61 -12.42 31.18
CA LYS A 369 30.05 -12.67 31.21
C LYS A 369 30.63 -11.92 32.42
N ARG A 370 30.81 -12.64 33.53
CA ARG A 370 31.65 -12.17 34.62
C ARG A 370 33.06 -11.97 34.07
N SER A 371 33.53 -10.74 34.05
CA SER A 371 34.95 -10.43 33.95
C SER A 371 35.64 -10.92 35.22
N ASN A 372 36.55 -11.88 35.07
CA ASN A 372 37.57 -12.20 36.07
C ASN A 372 38.82 -11.35 35.81
#